data_AF-A0A967ZZ69-F1
#
_entry.id   AF-A0A967ZZ69-F1
#
_cell.length_a   1.000
_cell.length_b   1.000
_cell.length_c   1.000
_cell.angle_alpha   90.00
_cell.angle_beta   90.00
_cell.angle_gamma   90.00
#
_symmetry.space_group_name_H-M   'P 1'
#
loop_
_entity.id
_entity.type
_entity.pdbx_description
1 polymer ?
#
loop_
_entity_poly.entity_id
_entity_poly.type
_entity_poly.pdbx_seq_one_letter_code
_entity_poly.pdbx_strand_id
1 'polypeptide(L)' 'MRQDFLKHIAQTSDAPMALEISHAEGPFIHTTDGKQFVDFISGIAVSSLGHRHPKVIT' A
#
# COMPACT_ATOMS: atom_id res chain seq x y z
N MET A 1 -11.40 2.11 7.46
CA MET A 1 -11.11 2.82 6.20
C MET A 1 -11.86 2.24 5.01
N ARG A 2 -12.12 0.92 4.97
CA ARG A 2 -12.77 0.23 3.85
C ARG A 2 -14.17 0.74 3.50
N GLN A 3 -15.02 0.99 4.50
CA GLN A 3 -16.37 1.51 4.26
C GLN A 3 -16.33 2.90 3.60
N ASP A 4 -15.44 3.77 4.05
CA ASP A 4 -15.28 5.11 3.49
C ASP A 4 -14.75 5.07 2.05
N PHE A 5 -13.80 4.17 1.75
CA PHE A 5 -13.32 3.94 0.39
C PHE A 5 -14.46 3.57 -0.56
N LEU A 6 -15.31 2.61 -0.16
CA LEU A 6 -16.44 2.16 -1.00
C LEU A 6 -17.52 3.23 -1.16
N LYS A 7 -17.69 4.10 -0.17
CA LYS A 7 -18.72 5.16 -0.19
C LYS A 7 -18.30 6.39 -0.99
N HIS A 8 -17.02 6.77 -0.93
CA HIS A 8 -16.57 8.08 -1.41
C HIS A 8 -15.66 8.01 -2.64
N ILE A 9 -15.16 6.83 -3.04
CA ILE A 9 -14.29 6.67 -4.21
C ILE A 9 -15.02 5.88 -5.31
N ALA A 10 -14.88 6.31 -6.56
CA ALA A 10 -15.40 5.57 -7.71
C ALA A 10 -14.69 4.22 -7.85
N GLN A 11 -15.45 3.15 -8.03
CA GLN A 11 -14.90 1.79 -8.14
C GLN A 11 -14.42 1.55 -9.58
N THR A 12 -13.11 1.54 -9.79
CA THR A 12 -12.47 1.34 -11.10
C THR A 12 -12.08 -0.12 -11.38
N SER A 13 -12.38 -1.02 -10.45
CA SER A 13 -12.14 -2.46 -10.54
C SER A 13 -13.29 -3.19 -9.87
N ASP A 14 -13.69 -4.33 -10.44
CA ASP A 14 -14.77 -5.16 -9.89
C ASP A 14 -14.37 -5.84 -8.57
N ALA A 15 -13.07 -5.96 -8.29
CA ALA A 15 -12.53 -6.62 -7.11
C ALA A 15 -11.29 -5.90 -6.56
N PRO A 16 -11.44 -4.73 -5.93
CA PRO A 16 -10.32 -4.04 -5.30
C PRO A 16 -9.77 -4.89 -4.15
N MET A 17 -8.43 -4.96 -4.02
CA MET A 17 -7.77 -5.74 -2.96
C MET A 17 -8.18 -5.31 -1.54
N ALA A 18 -8.59 -4.05 -1.38
CA ALA A 18 -9.13 -3.49 -0.13
C ALA A 18 -8.25 -3.74 1.11
N LEU A 19 -6.93 -3.75 0.93
CA LEU A 19 -5.97 -3.85 2.03
C LEU A 19 -5.91 -2.52 2.79
N GLU A 20 -6.10 -2.57 4.11
CA GLU A 20 -5.88 -1.41 4.97
C GLU A 20 -4.41 -1.40 5.42
N ILE A 21 -3.63 -0.46 4.88
CA ILE A 21 -2.19 -0.37 5.12
C ILE A 21 -1.91 0.53 6.33
N SER A 22 -1.10 0.05 7.26
CA SER A 22 -0.63 0.84 8.41
C SER A 22 0.65 1.61 8.08
N HIS A 23 1.65 0.92 7.52
CA HIS A 23 2.92 1.48 7.08
C HIS A 23 3.62 0.54 6.08
N ALA A 24 4.67 1.04 5.45
CA ALA A 24 5.54 0.29 4.55
C ALA A 24 6.98 0.79 4.70
N GLU A 25 7.95 -0.13 4.66
CA GLU A 25 9.38 0.16 4.75
C GLU A 25 10.19 -0.86 3.94
N GLY A 26 11.15 -0.37 3.15
CA GLY A 26 11.89 -1.21 2.22
C GLY A 26 10.95 -1.90 1.22
N PRO A 27 11.08 -3.22 1.00
CA PRO A 27 10.19 -3.97 0.11
C PRO A 27 8.91 -4.49 0.80
N PHE A 28 8.63 -4.09 2.05
CA PHE A 28 7.54 -4.66 2.84
C PHE A 28 6.38 -3.69 3.04
N ILE A 29 5.16 -4.25 3.00
CA ILE A 29 3.91 -3.57 3.33
C ILE A 29 3.28 -4.24 4.56
N HIS A 30 2.90 -3.44 5.56
CA HIS A 30 2.28 -3.92 6.80
C HIS A 30 0.83 -3.46 6.89
N THR A 31 -0.10 -4.41 7.00
CA THR A 31 -1.53 -4.11 7.15
C THR A 31 -1.91 -3.83 8.61
N THR A 32 -3.07 -3.20 8.81
CA THR A 32 -3.60 -2.89 10.15
C THR A 32 -3.97 -4.14 10.96
N ASP A 33 -4.22 -5.27 10.29
CA ASP A 33 -4.47 -6.59 10.91
C ASP A 33 -3.19 -7.38 11.21
N GLY A 34 -2.01 -6.77 11.06
CA GLY A 34 -0.72 -7.33 11.47
C GLY A 34 -0.06 -8.25 10.45
N LYS A 35 -0.58 -8.36 9.22
CA LYS A 35 0.08 -9.14 8.15
C LYS A 35 1.17 -8.32 7.48
N GLN A 36 2.21 -9.02 7.03
CA GLN A 36 3.31 -8.46 6.26
C GLN A 36 3.31 -9.07 4.86
N PHE A 37 3.45 -8.24 3.85
CA PHE A 37 3.55 -8.61 2.44
C PHE A 37 4.86 -8.12 1.85
N VAL A 38 5.41 -8.88 0.88
CA VAL A 38 6.48 -8.40 -0.01
C VAL A 38 5.84 -7.69 -1.20
N ASP A 39 6.28 -6.48 -1.50
CA ASP A 39 5.72 -5.65 -2.57
C ASP A 39 6.43 -5.89 -3.92
N PHE A 40 5.87 -6.78 -4.74
CA PHE A 40 6.32 -6.99 -6.12
C PHE A 40 5.71 -6.03 -7.14
N ILE A 41 4.79 -5.16 -6.73
CA ILE A 41 4.18 -4.15 -7.62
C ILE A 41 4.99 -2.85 -7.57
N SER A 42 5.53 -2.51 -6.39
CA SER A 42 6.34 -1.32 -6.13
C SER A 42 5.66 -0.04 -6.64
N GLY A 43 4.34 0.06 -6.46
CA GLY A 43 3.54 1.18 -6.96
C GLY A 43 3.59 1.36 -8.48
N ILE A 44 3.57 0.26 -9.24
CA ILE A 44 3.80 0.24 -10.69
C ILE A 44 5.23 0.73 -10.98
N ALA A 45 6.21 0.07 -10.36
CA ALA A 45 7.65 0.34 -10.46
C ALA A 45 8.13 1.74 -10.01
N VAL A 46 7.28 2.53 -9.34
CA VAL A 46 7.64 3.85 -8.79
C VAL A 46 8.58 3.73 -7.59
N SER A 47 8.28 2.83 -6.65
CA SER A 47 9.04 2.66 -5.40
C SER A 47 10.33 1.83 -5.60
N SER A 48 11.15 2.21 -6.57
CA SER A 48 12.37 1.47 -6.98
C SER A 48 13.45 1.38 -5.90
N LEU A 49 13.48 2.33 -4.95
CA LEU A 49 14.37 2.32 -3.79
C LEU A 49 13.71 1.70 -2.53
N GLY A 50 12.50 1.15 -2.68
CA GLY A 50 11.66 0.73 -1.58
C GLY A 50 10.92 1.88 -0.90
N HIS A 51 9.96 1.52 -0.06
CA HIS A 51 9.18 2.48 0.73
C HIS A 51 10.06 3.11 1.81
N ARG A 52 9.92 4.44 2.01
CA ARG A 52 10.61 5.20 3.07
C ARG A 52 12.14 5.09 3.09
N HIS A 53 12.78 4.99 1.92
CA HIS A 53 14.24 4.93 1.85
C HIS A 53 14.90 6.15 2.55
N PRO A 54 15.83 5.98 3.52
CA PRO A 54 16.35 7.06 4.37
C PRO A 54 16.98 8.25 3.65
N LYS A 55 17.50 8.05 2.42
CA LYS A 55 18.05 9.12 1.59
C LYS A 55 17.01 9.92 0.79
N VAL A 56 15.76 9.46 0.76
CA VAL A 56 14.64 10.10 0.04
C VAL A 56 13.76 10.86 1.01
N ILE A 57 13.50 10.29 2.19
CA ILE A 57 12.75 10.94 3.26
C ILE A 57 13.64 11.97 3.98
N THR A 58 13.11 13.18 4.20
CA THR A 58 13.75 14.30 4.92
C THR A 58 13.06 14.53 6.26
#